data_AF-A0A7Y2YAJ5-F1
#
_entry.id   AF-A0A7Y2YAJ5-F1
#
_cell.length_a   1.000
_cell.length_b   1.000
_cell.length_c   1.000
_cell.angle_alpha   90.00
_cell.angle_beta   90.00
_cell.angle_gamma   90.00
#
_symmetry.space_group_name_H-M   'P 1'
#
loop_
_entity.id
_entity.type
_entity.pdbx_description
1 polymer ?
#
loop_
_entity_poly.entity_id
_entity_poly.type
_entity_poly.pdbx_seq_one_letter_code
_entity_poly.pdbx_strand_id
1 'polypeptide(L)'
;MKHYFLRLVLLMLSASVFAQADKVSVVTDDSGSKLVVNGKDFMINGMNWDYIPIGTNTVNADFWNKSDDVIKAGLDSEMGLLRNMGVNVVRQYTGVPARWIKYIYENYGIYTMLNHSFGRYGLTIDGVWTPVTLYDEQKT
;
A
#
# COMPACT_ATOMS: atom_id res chain seq x y z
N MET A 1 21.35 -17.51 -40.62
CA MET A 1 22.05 -17.17 -39.35
C MET A 1 21.89 -15.70 -38.95
N LYS A 2 22.21 -14.71 -39.80
CA LYS A 2 22.07 -13.28 -39.45
C LYS A 2 20.66 -12.85 -38.98
N HIS A 3 19.60 -13.37 -39.58
CA HIS A 3 18.22 -13.02 -39.18
C HIS A 3 17.80 -13.60 -37.82
N TYR A 4 18.33 -14.77 -37.43
CA TYR A 4 18.06 -15.37 -36.12
C TYR A 4 18.80 -14.62 -35.01
N PHE A 5 20.04 -14.21 -35.28
CA PHE A 5 20.82 -13.36 -34.36
C PHE A 5 20.14 -12.01 -34.14
N LEU A 6 19.68 -11.36 -35.22
CA LEU A 6 18.94 -10.09 -35.12
C LEU A 6 17.64 -10.23 -34.32
N ARG A 7 16.87 -11.31 -34.56
CA ARG A 7 15.64 -11.60 -33.78
C ARG A 7 15.94 -11.82 -32.30
N LEU A 8 17.01 -12.54 -31.98
CA LEU A 8 17.42 -12.78 -30.59
C LEU A 8 17.80 -11.46 -29.90
N VAL A 9 18.56 -10.59 -30.57
CA VAL A 9 18.93 -9.26 -30.04
C VAL A 9 17.69 -8.39 -29.80
N LEU A 10 16.75 -8.35 -30.76
CA LEU A 10 15.47 -7.65 -30.59
C LEU A 10 14.65 -8.19 -29.41
N LEU A 11 14.66 -9.51 -29.20
CA LEU A 11 13.93 -10.17 -28.12
C LEU A 11 14.59 -9.93 -26.74
N MET A 12 15.91 -9.79 -26.68
CA MET A 12 16.60 -9.37 -25.45
C MET A 12 16.39 -7.88 -25.15
N LEU A 13 16.38 -7.02 -26.18
CA LEU A 13 16.10 -5.60 -26.02
C LEU A 13 14.67 -5.33 -25.52
N SER A 14 13.68 -6.08 -26.02
CA SER A 14 12.30 -5.92 -25.54
C SER A 14 12.14 -6.32 -24.07
N ALA A 15 12.85 -7.35 -23.58
CA ALA A 15 12.81 -7.74 -22.16
C ALA A 15 13.31 -6.63 -21.22
N SER A 16 14.28 -5.81 -21.65
CA SER A 16 14.79 -4.70 -20.85
C SER A 16 13.80 -3.54 -20.69
N VAL A 17 12.87 -3.35 -21.64
CA VAL A 17 11.83 -2.32 -21.58
C VAL A 17 10.78 -2.65 -20.53
N PHE A 18 10.42 -3.92 -20.37
CA PHE A 18 9.44 -4.38 -19.36
C PHE A 18 10.03 -4.49 -17.95
N ALA A 19 11.33 -4.31 -17.78
CA ALA A 19 12.01 -4.43 -16.48
C ALA A 19 12.19 -3.09 -15.75
N GLN A 20 11.70 -1.98 -16.30
CA GLN A 20 11.80 -0.69 -15.61
C GLN A 20 10.90 -0.67 -14.37
N ALA A 21 11.52 -0.43 -13.21
CA ALA A 21 10.80 -0.18 -11.97
C ALA A 21 10.05 1.16 -12.05
N ASP A 22 8.92 1.25 -11.34
CA ASP A 22 8.19 2.51 -11.21
C ASP A 22 9.09 3.60 -10.58
N LYS A 23 9.14 4.76 -11.21
CA LYS A 23 9.91 5.92 -10.73
C LYS A 23 9.00 6.79 -9.87
N VAL A 24 9.21 6.72 -8.56
CA VAL A 24 8.49 7.52 -7.56
C VAL A 24 9.42 8.58 -6.98
N SER A 25 9.01 9.85 -7.01
CA SER A 25 9.81 10.95 -6.48
C SER A 25 8.95 12.08 -5.92
N VAL A 26 9.41 12.73 -4.86
CA VAL A 26 8.86 14.02 -4.43
C VAL A 26 9.61 15.13 -5.17
N VAL A 27 8.88 15.95 -5.92
CA VAL A 27 9.42 17.13 -6.61
C VAL A 27 9.00 18.35 -5.81
N THR A 28 9.94 19.24 -5.53
CA THR A 28 9.68 20.50 -4.82
C THR A 28 10.22 21.66 -5.65
N ASP A 29 9.39 22.67 -5.84
CA ASP A 29 9.71 23.91 -6.55
C ASP A 29 9.00 25.10 -5.87
N ASP A 30 9.04 26.28 -6.48
CA ASP A 30 8.46 27.50 -5.93
C ASP A 30 6.92 27.43 -5.73
N SER A 31 6.24 26.46 -6.37
CA SER A 31 4.80 26.21 -6.21
C SER A 31 4.46 25.21 -5.09
N GLY A 32 5.48 24.58 -4.48
CA GLY A 32 5.34 23.63 -3.38
C GLY A 32 5.91 22.25 -3.69
N SER A 33 5.45 21.24 -2.95
CA SER A 33 5.88 19.85 -3.10
C SER A 33 4.76 18.98 -3.68
N LYS A 34 5.12 18.08 -4.59
CA LYS A 34 4.21 17.10 -5.19
C LYS A 34 4.84 15.73 -5.32
N LEU A 35 4.01 14.69 -5.23
CA LEU A 35 4.41 13.34 -5.56
C LEU A 35 4.30 13.15 -7.08
N VAL A 36 5.34 12.60 -7.68
CA VAL A 36 5.41 12.28 -9.11
C VAL A 36 5.67 10.78 -9.25
N VAL A 37 4.80 10.10 -9.98
CA VAL A 37 4.90 8.67 -10.28
C VAL A 37 4.97 8.48 -11.78
N ASN A 38 6.06 7.88 -12.27
CA ASN A 38 6.33 7.66 -13.68
C ASN A 38 6.20 8.94 -14.53
N GLY A 39 6.69 10.06 -13.97
CA GLY A 39 6.69 11.36 -14.64
C GLY A 39 5.33 12.09 -14.63
N LYS A 40 4.32 11.57 -13.94
CA LYS A 40 3.00 12.20 -13.81
C LYS A 40 2.79 12.67 -12.37
N ASP A 41 2.22 13.86 -12.23
CA ASP A 41 1.75 14.36 -10.94
C ASP A 41 0.71 13.37 -10.37
N PHE A 42 0.91 12.97 -9.12
CA PHE A 42 0.16 11.89 -8.48
C PHE A 42 -0.53 12.40 -7.23
N MET A 43 -1.84 12.62 -7.32
CA MET A 43 -2.68 12.91 -6.16
C MET A 43 -3.07 11.60 -5.44
N ILE A 44 -2.90 11.57 -4.13
CA ILE A 44 -3.29 10.43 -3.30
C ILE A 44 -4.77 10.56 -2.91
N ASN A 45 -5.62 9.74 -3.53
CA ASN A 45 -7.01 9.54 -3.12
C ASN A 45 -7.04 8.29 -2.23
N GLY A 46 -6.66 8.50 -0.97
CA GLY A 46 -6.38 7.42 -0.01
C GLY A 46 -7.61 6.92 0.75
N MET A 47 -7.58 5.64 1.12
CA MET A 47 -8.49 5.05 2.10
C MET A 47 -7.71 4.23 3.13
N ASN A 48 -8.00 4.40 4.42
CA ASN A 48 -7.57 3.43 5.43
C ASN A 48 -8.43 2.18 5.31
N TRP A 49 -7.82 1.03 5.04
CA TRP A 49 -8.58 -0.19 4.81
C TRP A 49 -7.90 -1.39 5.47
N ASP A 50 -8.69 -2.19 6.18
CA ASP A 50 -8.33 -3.50 6.68
C ASP A 50 -9.59 -4.38 6.65
N TYR A 51 -9.40 -5.70 6.51
CA TYR A 51 -10.50 -6.65 6.59
C TYR A 51 -10.74 -7.06 8.04
N ILE A 52 -11.74 -6.46 8.69
CA ILE A 52 -12.07 -6.68 10.10
C ILE A 52 -13.51 -7.21 10.23
N PRO A 53 -13.71 -8.52 10.36
CA PRO A 53 -15.03 -9.10 10.64
C PRO A 53 -15.69 -8.53 11.89
N ILE A 54 -17.03 -8.46 11.87
CA ILE A 54 -17.82 -8.06 13.05
C ILE A 54 -17.46 -8.94 14.25
N GLY A 55 -17.18 -8.30 15.39
CA GLY A 55 -16.76 -8.98 16.62
C GLY A 55 -15.25 -9.24 16.72
N THR A 56 -14.46 -8.80 15.74
CA THR A 56 -12.99 -8.87 15.76
C THR A 56 -12.34 -7.48 15.72
N ASN A 57 -11.02 -7.43 15.77
CA ASN A 57 -10.20 -6.23 15.64
C ASN A 57 -8.93 -6.55 14.83
N THR A 58 -8.09 -5.54 14.63
CA THR A 58 -6.85 -5.65 13.83
C THR A 58 -5.84 -6.67 14.35
N VAL A 59 -5.98 -7.12 15.60
CA VAL A 59 -5.09 -8.11 16.23
C VAL A 59 -5.61 -9.53 16.06
N ASN A 60 -6.93 -9.76 16.13
CA ASN A 60 -7.52 -11.11 16.14
C ASN A 60 -8.36 -11.45 14.90
N ALA A 61 -8.54 -10.54 13.95
CA ALA A 61 -9.24 -10.81 12.69
C ALA A 61 -8.54 -11.92 11.87
N ASP A 62 -7.21 -12.04 12.00
CA ASP A 62 -6.41 -13.13 11.43
C ASP A 62 -6.68 -13.39 9.93
N PHE A 63 -6.97 -12.30 9.19
CA PHE A 63 -7.41 -12.37 7.81
C PHE A 63 -6.35 -12.97 6.88
N TRP A 64 -5.09 -12.56 7.05
CA TRP A 64 -3.99 -12.97 6.17
C TRP A 64 -3.57 -14.43 6.33
N ASN A 65 -4.04 -15.13 7.37
CA ASN A 65 -3.83 -16.56 7.58
C ASN A 65 -5.02 -17.42 7.12
N LYS A 66 -6.06 -16.82 6.52
CA LYS A 66 -7.15 -17.56 5.87
C LYS A 66 -6.67 -18.17 4.56
N SER A 67 -7.51 -19.04 3.96
CA SER A 67 -7.23 -19.60 2.64
C SER A 67 -7.19 -18.51 1.57
N ASP A 68 -6.45 -18.78 0.49
CA ASP A 68 -6.32 -17.86 -0.64
C ASP A 68 -7.65 -17.44 -1.24
N ASP A 69 -8.61 -18.37 -1.33
CA ASP A 69 -9.94 -18.09 -1.86
C ASP A 69 -10.70 -17.08 -1.00
N VAL A 70 -10.58 -17.17 0.33
CA VAL A 70 -11.23 -16.24 1.26
C VAL A 70 -10.58 -14.86 1.17
N ILE A 71 -9.24 -14.80 1.14
CA ILE A 71 -8.52 -13.54 1.02
C ILE A 71 -8.84 -12.86 -0.31
N LYS A 72 -8.76 -13.62 -1.40
CA LYS A 72 -9.07 -13.14 -2.75
C LYS A 72 -10.50 -12.63 -2.84
N ALA A 73 -11.50 -13.37 -2.34
CA ALA A 73 -12.89 -12.93 -2.36
C ALA A 73 -13.10 -11.62 -1.59
N GLY A 74 -12.45 -11.46 -0.43
CA GLY A 74 -12.50 -10.21 0.34
C GLY A 74 -11.89 -9.02 -0.42
N LEU A 75 -10.72 -9.24 -1.04
CA LEU A 75 -10.06 -8.21 -1.85
C LEU A 75 -10.87 -7.87 -3.11
N ASP A 76 -11.45 -8.87 -3.78
CA ASP A 76 -12.18 -8.66 -5.03
C ASP A 76 -13.44 -7.82 -4.83
N SER A 77 -14.14 -8.03 -3.71
CA SER A 77 -15.29 -7.23 -3.32
C SER A 77 -14.87 -5.79 -3.01
N GLU A 78 -13.91 -5.62 -2.10
CA GLU A 78 -13.58 -4.31 -1.54
C GLU A 78 -12.78 -3.43 -2.51
N MET A 79 -11.74 -3.96 -3.15
CA MET A 79 -10.89 -3.18 -4.04
C MET A 79 -11.65 -2.74 -5.30
N GLY A 80 -12.60 -3.54 -5.78
CA GLY A 80 -13.50 -3.16 -6.86
C GLY A 80 -14.35 -1.93 -6.50
N LEU A 81 -14.94 -1.93 -5.30
CA LEU A 81 -15.73 -0.80 -4.79
C LEU A 81 -14.86 0.45 -4.63
N LEU A 82 -13.70 0.33 -3.97
CA LEU A 82 -12.77 1.44 -3.75
C LEU A 82 -12.30 2.05 -5.07
N ARG A 83 -11.94 1.22 -6.04
CA ARG A 83 -11.55 1.67 -7.38
C ARG A 83 -12.68 2.45 -8.05
N ASN A 84 -13.92 1.97 -7.96
CA ASN A 84 -15.09 2.67 -8.52
C ASN A 84 -15.35 4.01 -7.83
N MET A 85 -14.95 4.17 -6.57
CA MET A 85 -14.99 5.44 -5.83
C MET A 85 -13.82 6.38 -6.15
N GLY A 86 -12.89 5.97 -7.03
CA GLY A 86 -11.71 6.77 -7.40
C GLY A 86 -10.56 6.70 -6.39
N VAL A 87 -10.58 5.73 -5.47
CA VAL A 87 -9.46 5.45 -4.55
C VAL A 87 -8.31 4.84 -5.35
N ASN A 88 -7.10 5.38 -5.16
CA ASN A 88 -5.89 4.90 -5.80
C ASN A 88 -4.79 4.49 -4.81
N VAL A 89 -4.99 4.70 -3.51
CA VAL A 89 -4.09 4.24 -2.45
C VAL A 89 -4.89 3.68 -1.28
N VAL A 90 -4.47 2.54 -0.73
CA VAL A 90 -4.94 2.07 0.58
C VAL A 90 -3.82 2.10 1.60
N ARG A 91 -4.15 2.41 2.85
CA ARG A 91 -3.25 2.26 4.01
C ARG A 91 -3.64 1.00 4.78
N GLN A 92 -2.70 0.07 4.92
CA GLN A 92 -2.88 -1.22 5.61
C GLN A 92 -1.85 -1.37 6.72
N TYR A 93 -2.20 -2.05 7.82
CA TYR A 93 -1.20 -2.39 8.84
C TYR A 93 -0.12 -3.33 8.29
N THR A 94 1.09 -3.22 8.84
CA THR A 94 2.14 -4.21 8.62
C THR A 94 1.66 -5.59 9.04
N GLY A 95 1.81 -6.57 8.14
CA GLY A 95 1.27 -7.92 8.30
C GLY A 95 0.62 -8.45 7.02
N VAL A 96 0.24 -7.56 6.09
CA VAL A 96 -0.18 -7.96 4.74
C VAL A 96 0.98 -8.63 3.98
N PRO A 97 0.80 -9.86 3.45
CA PRO A 97 1.80 -10.50 2.61
C PRO A 97 2.04 -9.75 1.29
N ALA A 98 3.30 -9.64 0.87
CA ALA A 98 3.68 -8.91 -0.35
C ALA A 98 2.94 -9.39 -1.62
N ARG A 99 2.59 -10.67 -1.70
CA ARG A 99 1.80 -11.22 -2.82
C ARG A 99 0.41 -10.58 -2.94
N TRP A 100 -0.21 -10.21 -1.82
CA TRP A 100 -1.53 -9.58 -1.81
C TRP A 100 -1.44 -8.08 -2.09
N ILE A 101 -0.36 -7.41 -1.66
CA ILE A 101 -0.05 -6.04 -2.11
C ILE A 101 0.09 -6.03 -3.64
N LYS A 102 0.84 -6.97 -4.20
CA LYS A 102 1.01 -7.14 -5.64
C LYS A 102 -0.34 -7.41 -6.32
N TYR A 103 -1.15 -8.30 -5.77
CA TYR A 103 -2.48 -8.61 -6.29
C TYR A 103 -3.39 -7.37 -6.35
N ILE A 104 -3.43 -6.56 -5.29
CA ILE A 104 -4.21 -5.31 -5.25
C ILE A 104 -3.74 -4.34 -6.34
N TYR A 105 -2.43 -4.16 -6.47
CA TYR A 105 -1.87 -3.27 -7.48
C TYR A 105 -2.15 -3.75 -8.91
N GLU A 106 -1.84 -4.99 -9.23
CA GLU A 106 -1.95 -5.52 -10.60
C GLU A 106 -3.40 -5.64 -11.08
N ASN A 107 -4.34 -5.93 -10.19
CA ASN A 107 -5.75 -6.14 -10.57
C ASN A 107 -6.60 -4.87 -10.44
N TYR A 108 -6.24 -3.93 -9.55
CA TYR A 108 -7.07 -2.75 -9.26
C TYR A 108 -6.36 -1.41 -9.48
N GLY A 109 -5.04 -1.40 -9.68
CA GLY A 109 -4.26 -0.17 -9.82
C GLY A 109 -4.16 0.64 -8.53
N ILE A 110 -4.35 -0.01 -7.38
CA ILE A 110 -4.34 0.63 -6.06
C ILE A 110 -2.97 0.40 -5.39
N TYR A 111 -2.30 1.47 -5.01
CA TYR A 111 -1.04 1.41 -4.26
C TYR A 111 -1.30 1.10 -2.78
N THR A 112 -0.34 0.49 -2.11
CA THR A 112 -0.43 0.22 -0.67
C THR A 112 0.61 1.03 0.10
N MET A 113 0.15 1.84 1.03
CA MET A 113 0.98 2.45 2.06
C MET A 113 1.00 1.54 3.29
N LEU A 114 2.18 1.01 3.62
CA LEU A 114 2.35 0.16 4.79
C LEU A 114 2.44 1.01 6.05
N ASN A 115 1.50 0.76 6.95
CA ASN A 115 1.49 1.34 8.28
C ASN A 115 2.21 0.43 9.27
N HIS A 116 3.48 0.73 9.53
CA HIS A 116 4.18 0.16 10.67
C HIS A 116 3.49 0.61 11.97
N SER A 117 3.45 -0.26 12.98
CA SER A 117 3.00 0.13 14.32
C SER A 117 4.01 1.07 14.96
N PHE A 118 4.05 2.32 14.49
CA PHE A 118 4.82 3.40 15.06
C PHE A 118 3.86 4.29 15.87
N GLY A 119 4.12 4.42 17.16
CA GLY A 119 3.32 5.29 18.03
C GLY A 119 1.94 4.74 18.40
N ARG A 120 1.84 3.51 18.96
CA ARG A 120 0.74 3.27 19.91
C ARG A 120 0.82 4.40 20.94
N TYR A 121 -0.28 5.11 21.16
CA TYR A 121 -0.42 6.38 21.90
C TYR A 121 -0.06 6.26 23.39
N GLY A 122 1.17 5.86 23.66
CA GLY A 122 1.71 5.80 25.00
C GLY A 122 2.87 6.75 25.15
N LEU A 123 2.89 7.42 26.30
CA LEU A 123 3.89 8.41 26.67
C LEU A 123 4.57 7.93 27.95
N THR A 124 5.87 8.16 28.07
CA THR A 124 6.52 8.07 29.39
C THR A 124 6.39 9.41 30.07
N ILE A 125 5.64 9.47 31.18
CA ILE A 125 5.37 10.69 31.94
C ILE A 125 5.96 10.49 33.32
N ASP A 126 6.86 11.38 33.72
CA ASP A 126 7.52 11.31 35.03
C ASP A 126 8.16 9.93 35.30
N GLY A 127 8.66 9.27 34.26
CA GLY A 127 9.29 7.93 34.34
C GLY A 127 8.31 6.74 34.32
N VAL A 128 7.00 6.97 34.22
CA VAL A 128 5.97 5.93 34.16
C VAL A 128 5.43 5.80 32.74
N TRP A 129 5.35 4.57 32.21
CA TRP A 129 4.74 4.31 30.91
C TRP A 129 3.20 4.37 31.00
N THR A 130 2.61 5.33 30.30
CA THR A 130 1.15 5.51 30.17
C THR A 130 0.73 5.03 28.79
N PRO A 131 -0.03 3.93 28.64
CA PRO A 131 -0.31 3.33 27.33
C PRO A 131 -1.41 4.02 26.51
N VAL A 132 -2.17 4.94 27.12
CA VAL A 132 -3.29 5.66 26.51
C VAL A 132 -3.12 7.16 26.78
N THR A 133 -3.04 7.96 25.72
CA THR A 133 -3.12 9.42 25.81
C THR A 133 -4.51 9.87 26.24
N LEU A 134 -4.61 10.63 27.33
CA LEU A 134 -5.85 11.24 27.83
C LEU A 134 -5.91 12.70 27.32
N TYR A 135 -6.49 12.91 26.14
CA TYR A 135 -6.48 14.22 25.46
C TYR A 135 -7.16 15.37 26.22
N ASP A 136 -7.87 15.08 27.31
CA ASP A 136 -8.48 16.03 28.23
C ASP A 136 -7.54 16.46 29.38
N GLU A 137 -6.43 15.76 29.59
CA GLU A 137 -5.41 16.10 30.58
C GLU A 137 -4.22 16.81 29.92
N GLN A 138 -3.85 18.00 30.40
CA GLN A 138 -2.71 18.75 29.83
C GLN A 138 -1.38 17.97 29.84
N LYS A 139 -1.24 16.97 30.71
CA LYS A 139 -0.01 16.16 30.83
C LYS A 139 0.11 15.06 29.75
N THR A 140 -0.95 14.76 29.00
CA THR A 140 -1.01 13.72 27.95
C THR A 140 -1.63 14.23 26.67
#